data_AF-A0A967JBR8-F1
#
_entry.id   AF-A0A967JBR8-F1
#
_cell.length_a   1.000
_cell.length_b   1.000
_cell.length_c   1.000
_cell.angle_alpha   90.00
_cell.angle_beta   90.00
_cell.angle_gamma   90.00
#
_symmetry.space_group_name_H-M   'P 1'
#
loop_
_entity.id
_entity.type
_entity.pdbx_description
1 polymer ?
#
loop_
_entity_poly.entity_id
_entity_poly.type
_entity_poly.pdbx_seq_one_letter_code
_entity_poly.pdbx_strand_id
1 'polypeptide(L)' 'IMHKGFRVAAARVESVLQDHPAVMAACVVGTPDDVAGENVKAFILLDEDARGVT' A
#
# COMPACT_ATOMS: atom_id res chain seq x y z
N ILE A 1 -5.11 9.91 3.67
CA ILE A 1 -4.65 10.18 2.30
C ILE A 1 -5.82 10.74 1.51
N MET A 2 -5.66 11.91 0.92
CA MET A 2 -6.64 12.62 0.10
C MET A 2 -6.27 12.47 -1.37
N HIS A 3 -6.80 11.43 -2.01
CA HIS A 3 -6.52 11.13 -3.41
C HIS A 3 -7.69 11.58 -4.29
N LYS A 4 -7.48 12.59 -5.15
CA LYS A 4 -8.51 13.10 -6.09
C LYS A 4 -9.85 13.42 -5.43
N GLY A 5 -9.83 13.96 -4.21
CA GLY A 5 -11.02 14.30 -3.43
C GLY A 5 -11.64 13.14 -2.64
N PHE A 6 -11.07 11.93 -2.70
CA PHE A 6 -11.49 10.78 -1.90
C PHE A 6 -10.65 10.62 -0.64
N ARG A 7 -11.33 10.39 0.50
CA ARG A 7 -10.68 10.02 1.77
C ARG A 7 -10.33 8.54 1.73
N VAL A 8 -9.05 8.24 1.53
CA VAL A 8 -8.51 6.88 1.59
C VAL A 8 -7.96 6.63 2.99
N ALA A 9 -8.50 5.60 3.64
CA ALA A 9 -8.01 5.09 4.92
C ALA A 9 -6.86 4.11 4.68
N ALA A 10 -5.64 4.49 5.07
CA ALA A 10 -4.44 3.67 4.91
C ALA A 10 -4.62 2.27 5.53
N ALA A 11 -5.15 2.19 6.75
CA ALA A 11 -5.41 0.94 7.46
C ALA A 11 -6.29 -0.05 6.68
N ARG A 12 -7.27 0.44 5.91
CA ARG A 12 -8.11 -0.44 5.07
C ARG A 12 -7.29 -1.04 3.92
N VAL A 13 -6.44 -0.24 3.30
CA VAL A 13 -5.57 -0.69 2.20
C VAL A 13 -4.51 -1.66 2.73
N GLU A 14 -3.93 -1.36 3.89
CA GLU A 14 -2.97 -2.24 4.58
C GLU A 14 -3.58 -3.60 4.91
N SER A 15 -4.80 -3.62 5.47
CA SER A 15 -5.51 -4.86 5.77
C SER A 15 -5.75 -5.71 4.53
N VAL A 16 -6.20 -5.11 3.42
CA VAL A 16 -6.44 -5.83 2.16
C VAL A 16 -5.14 -6.38 1.57
N LEU A 17 -4.03 -5.65 1.72
CA LEU A 17 -2.71 -6.13 1.28
C LEU A 17 -2.20 -7.27 2.16
N GLN A 18 -2.43 -7.22 3.47
CA GLN A 18 -2.07 -8.27 4.42
C GLN A 18 -2.91 -9.55 4.29
N ASP A 19 -4.12 -9.47 3.73
CA ASP A 19 -4.92 -10.66 3.42
C ASP A 19 -4.27 -11.56 2.35
N HIS A 20 -3.31 -11.03 1.57
CA HIS A 20 -2.62 -11.79 0.55
C HIS A 20 -1.53 -12.69 1.17
N PRO A 21 -1.50 -14.01 0.90
CA PRO A 21 -0.63 -14.96 1.60
C PRO A 21 0.88 -14.74 1.37
N ALA A 22 1.25 -14.03 0.30
CA ALA A 22 2.63 -13.66 0.01
C ALA A 22 3.13 -12.40 0.75
N VAL A 23 2.27 -11.70 1.49
CA VAL A 23 2.57 -10.43 2.13
C VAL A 23 2.73 -10.63 3.63
N MET A 24 3.94 -10.40 4.14
CA MET A 24 4.25 -10.44 5.57
C MET A 24 3.83 -9.15 6.29
N ALA A 25 4.07 -8.02 5.65
CA ALA A 25 3.67 -6.73 6.18
C ALA A 25 3.43 -5.74 5.04
N ALA A 26 2.50 -4.81 5.24
CA ALA A 26 2.23 -3.72 4.32
C ALA A 26 2.16 -2.41 5.10
N CYS A 27 2.74 -1.35 4.54
CA CYS A 27 2.60 0.01 5.05
C CYS A 27 2.20 0.94 3.91
N VAL A 28 1.15 1.73 4.10
CA VAL A 28 0.59 2.60 3.07
C VAL A 28 0.74 4.06 3.48
N VAL A 29 1.37 4.85 2.62
CA VAL A 29 1.64 6.27 2.84
C VAL A 29 1.06 7.13 1.72
N GLY A 30 0.63 8.34 2.07
CA GLY A 30 0.33 9.38 1.10
C GLY A 30 1.63 10.08 0.70
N THR A 31 1.86 10.26 -0.60
CA THR A 31 2.91 11.15 -1.11
C THR A 31 2.23 12.33 -1.80
N PRO A 32 2.70 13.58 -1.60
CA PRO A 32 2.16 14.72 -2.33
C PRO A 32 2.30 14.51 -3.85
N ASP A 33 1.26 14.88 -4.59
CA ASP A 33 1.20 14.80 -6.04
C ASP A 33 0.47 16.01 -6.62
N ASP A 34 1.06 16.63 -7.65
CA ASP A 34 0.56 17.89 -8.21
C ASP A 34 -0.81 17.78 -8.90
N VAL A 35 -1.21 16.57 -9.32
CA VAL A 35 -2.48 16.33 -10.04
C VAL A 35 -3.53 15.74 -9.10
N ALA A 36 -3.15 14.77 -8.27
CA ALA A 36 -4.07 14.04 -7.41
C ALA A 36 -4.22 14.64 -5.99
N GLY A 37 -3.38 15.61 -5.62
CA GLY A 37 -3.24 16.11 -4.25
C GLY A 37 -2.32 15.21 -3.43
N GLU A 38 -2.78 14.01 -3.12
CA GLU A 38 -1.94 12.94 -2.56
C GLU A 38 -2.10 11.64 -3.37
N ASN A 39 -0.98 11.02 -3.73
CA ASN A 39 -0.92 9.68 -4.30
C ASN A 39 -0.70 8.63 -3.21
N VAL A 40 -1.35 7.48 -3.37
CA VAL A 40 -1.20 6.33 -2.48
C VAL A 40 0.05 5.55 -2.89
N LYS A 41 1.00 5.38 -1.99
CA LYS A 41 2.15 4.48 -2.16
C LYS A 41 2.13 3.40 -1.09
N ALA A 42 2.40 2.16 -1.48
CA ALA A 42 2.45 1.02 -0.56
C ALA A 42 3.85 0.41 -0.56
N PHE A 43 4.37 0.13 0.63
CA PHE A 43 5.57 -0.66 0.85
C PHE A 43 5.15 -2.04 1.35
N ILE A 44 5.63 -3.07 0.67
CA ILE A 44 5.24 -4.45 0.93
C ILE A 44 6.49 -5.23 1.32
N LEU A 45 6.44 -5.87 2.47
CA LEU A 45 7.38 -6.91 2.86
C LEU A 45 6.79 -8.24 2.41
N LEU A 46 7.47 -8.90 1.47
CA LEU A 46 7.08 -10.22 1.00
C LEU A 46 7.58 -11.30 1.96
N ASP A 47 6.87 -12.41 1.99
CA ASP A 47 7.33 -13.63 2.67
C ASP A 47 8.59 -14.20 1.99
N GLU A 48 9.45 -14.85 2.77
CA GLU A 48 10.70 -15.45 2.28
C GLU A 48 10.42 -16.53 1.23
N ASP A 49 9.30 -17.26 1.35
CA ASP A 49 8.86 -18.29 0.40
C ASP A 49 8.25 -17.68 -0.89
N ALA A 50 7.66 -16.48 -0.77
CA ALA A 50 7.08 -15.75 -1.90
C ALA A 50 8.11 -15.00 -2.75
N ARG A 51 9.37 -14.96 -2.30
CA ARG A 51 10.46 -14.32 -3.03
C ARG A 51 10.82 -15.19 -4.23
N GLY A 52 10.05 -15.03 -5.31
CA GLY A 52 10.34 -15.63 -6.60
C GLY A 52 11.81 -15.43 -6.96
N VAL A 53 12.48 -16.55 -7.25
CA VAL A 53 13.83 -16.61 -7.81
C VAL A 53 13.99 -15.59 -8.94
N THR A 54 15.03 -14.77 -8.78
CA THR A 54 15.52 -13.71 -9.69
C THR A 54 15.50 -14.11 -11.16
#